data_AF-E0S9T2-F1
#
_entry.id   AF-E0S9T2-F1
#
_cell.length_a   1.000
_cell.length_b   1.000
_cell.length_c   1.000
_cell.angle_alpha   90.00
_cell.angle_beta   90.00
_cell.angle_gamma   90.00
#
_symmetry.space_group_name_H-M   'P 1'
#
loop_
_entity.id
_entity.type
_entity.pdbx_description
1 polymer ?
#
loop_
_entity_poly.entity_id
_entity_poly.type
_entity_poly.pdbx_seq_one_letter_code
_entity_poly.pdbx_strand_id
1 'polypeptide(L)'
;MSRLPNLASSRMNEIRKVYIEANNRIVEEIDAVTEKFSKEVETIPNISASVRIYLEEKIRSIREFVVDSIGFSIGEFRALYNPDGNESIKTRRFPKFITEALERSFEIDQYPSEAEKSRLAKICKLSTKQINNWFTNKRNRSKSHDGGRQY
;
A
#
# COMPACT_ATOMS: atom_id res chain seq x y z
N MET A 1 -30.33 5.04 22.43
CA MET A 1 -28.94 5.12 21.89
C MET A 1 -28.78 4.21 20.65
N SER A 2 -29.62 4.35 19.62
CA SER A 2 -29.71 3.40 18.49
C SER A 2 -29.61 4.03 17.09
N ARG A 3 -29.21 5.32 16.98
CA ARG A 3 -29.11 6.03 15.68
C ARG A 3 -27.68 6.21 15.15
N LEU A 4 -26.67 6.09 16.03
CA LEU A 4 -25.25 6.26 15.66
C LEU A 4 -24.74 5.24 14.63
N PRO A 5 -25.06 3.92 14.73
CA PRO A 5 -24.60 2.93 13.76
C PRO A 5 -25.20 3.12 12.37
N ASN A 6 -26.47 3.52 12.32
CA ASN A 6 -27.20 3.76 11.07
C ASN A 6 -26.72 5.05 10.39
N LEU A 7 -26.45 6.09 11.18
CA LEU A 7 -25.86 7.33 10.68
C LEU A 7 -24.45 7.11 10.15
N ALA A 8 -23.60 6.36 10.88
CA ALA A 8 -22.26 6.01 10.43
C ALA A 8 -22.30 5.20 9.13
N SER A 9 -23.17 4.20 9.03
CA SER A 9 -23.36 3.40 7.81
C SER A 9 -23.85 4.26 6.64
N SER A 10 -24.78 5.19 6.88
CA SER A 10 -25.27 6.12 5.87
C SER A 10 -24.15 7.02 5.34
N ARG A 11 -23.35 7.60 6.24
CA ARG A 11 -22.20 8.44 5.86
C ARG A 11 -21.12 7.66 5.12
N MET A 12 -20.83 6.42 5.53
CA MET A 12 -19.90 5.55 4.81
C MET A 12 -20.41 5.19 3.42
N ASN A 13 -21.73 4.99 3.26
CA ASN A 13 -22.34 4.76 1.96
C ASN A 13 -22.29 6.00 1.06
N GLU A 14 -22.48 7.21 1.61
CA GLU A 14 -22.31 8.47 0.88
C GLU A 14 -20.87 8.63 0.38
N ILE A 15 -19.88 8.42 1.25
CA ILE A 15 -18.46 8.48 0.87
C ILE A 15 -18.14 7.46 -0.24
N ARG A 16 -18.67 6.23 -0.12
CA ARG A 16 -18.51 5.21 -1.17
C ARG A 16 -19.09 5.67 -2.50
N LYS A 17 -20.29 6.25 -2.50
CA LYS A 17 -20.93 6.74 -3.73
C LYS A 17 -20.10 7.83 -4.39
N VAL A 18 -19.63 8.82 -3.62
CA VAL A 18 -18.78 9.90 -4.13
C VAL A 18 -17.48 9.36 -4.72
N TYR A 19 -16.85 8.37 -4.06
CA TYR A 19 -15.65 7.71 -4.59
C TYR A 19 -15.92 7.00 -5.94
N ILE A 20 -17.02 6.26 -6.04
CA ILE A 20 -17.38 5.56 -7.28
C ILE A 20 -17.63 6.56 -8.41
N GLU A 21 -18.42 7.60 -8.13
CA GLU A 21 -18.76 8.63 -9.11
C GLU A 21 -17.52 9.40 -9.59
N ALA A 22 -16.62 9.78 -8.68
CA ALA A 22 -15.37 10.42 -9.04
C ALA A 22 -14.48 9.54 -9.92
N ASN A 23 -14.37 8.23 -9.62
CA ASN A 23 -13.59 7.32 -10.46
C ASN A 23 -14.22 7.12 -11.85
N ASN A 24 -15.54 6.96 -11.92
CA ASN A 24 -16.24 6.82 -13.19
C ASN A 24 -16.02 8.06 -14.06
N ARG A 25 -16.12 9.25 -13.48
CA ARG A 25 -15.84 10.50 -14.19
C ARG A 25 -14.40 10.58 -14.71
N ILE A 26 -13.42 10.16 -13.90
CA ILE A 26 -12.01 10.11 -14.36
C ILE A 26 -11.86 9.17 -15.55
N VAL A 27 -12.52 8.01 -15.51
CA VAL A 27 -12.49 7.05 -16.63
C VAL A 27 -13.11 7.68 -17.88
N GLU A 28 -14.29 8.31 -17.76
CA GLU A 28 -14.96 9.00 -18.87
C GLU A 28 -14.08 10.11 -19.46
N GLU A 29 -13.41 10.91 -18.62
CA GLU A 29 -12.49 11.96 -19.07
C GLU A 29 -11.25 11.39 -19.79
N ILE A 30 -10.69 10.28 -19.29
CA ILE A 30 -9.56 9.59 -19.94
C ILE A 30 -9.99 9.01 -21.30
N ASP A 31 -11.16 8.39 -21.37
CA ASP A 31 -11.69 7.82 -22.61
C ASP A 31 -11.95 8.92 -23.65
N ALA A 32 -12.53 10.04 -23.23
CA ALA A 32 -12.77 11.19 -24.12
C ALA A 32 -11.45 11.78 -24.67
N VAL A 33 -10.43 11.91 -23.82
CA VAL A 33 -9.09 12.35 -24.25
C VAL A 33 -8.45 11.34 -25.21
N THR A 34 -8.60 10.05 -24.92
CA THR A 34 -8.06 8.97 -25.76
C THR A 34 -8.74 8.92 -27.13
N GLU A 35 -10.06 9.10 -27.19
CA GLU A 35 -10.83 9.16 -28.43
C GLU A 35 -10.45 10.39 -29.26
N LYS A 36 -10.33 11.55 -28.61
CA LYS A 36 -9.88 12.79 -29.27
C LYS A 36 -8.48 12.61 -29.86
N PHE A 37 -7.54 12.08 -29.07
CA PHE A 37 -6.17 11.83 -29.52
C PHE A 37 -6.12 10.83 -30.69
N SER A 38 -6.94 9.76 -30.64
CA SER A 38 -7.01 8.76 -31.71
C SER A 38 -7.58 9.32 -33.02
N LYS A 39 -8.41 10.37 -32.95
CA LYS A 39 -8.95 11.07 -34.14
C LYS A 39 -7.98 12.09 -34.70
N GLU A 40 -7.15 12.72 -33.86
CA GLU A 40 -6.16 13.73 -34.27
C GLU A 40 -4.86 13.12 -34.81
N VAL A 41 -4.54 11.87 -34.45
CA VAL A 41 -3.32 11.19 -34.88
C VAL A 41 -3.65 10.14 -35.96
N GLU A 42 -3.25 10.38 -37.21
CA GLU A 42 -3.49 9.46 -38.35
C GLU A 42 -2.80 8.09 -38.20
N THR A 43 -1.77 7.98 -37.36
CA THR A 43 -1.00 6.74 -37.16
C THR A 43 -0.78 6.43 -35.68
N ILE A 44 -1.19 5.24 -35.23
CA ILE A 44 -0.91 4.76 -33.86
C ILE A 44 0.62 4.82 -33.63
N PRO A 45 1.10 5.50 -32.57
CA PRO A 45 2.52 5.53 -32.26
C PRO A 45 3.06 4.11 -32.15
N ASN A 46 4.11 3.78 -32.90
CA ASN A 46 4.76 2.48 -32.79
C ASN A 46 5.55 2.41 -31.47
N ILE A 47 4.87 1.97 -30.41
CA ILE A 47 5.47 1.75 -29.09
C ILE A 47 6.23 0.42 -29.13
N SER A 48 7.54 0.45 -28.86
CA SER A 48 8.35 -0.76 -28.78
C SER A 48 7.81 -1.72 -27.71
N ALA A 49 8.05 -3.02 -27.90
CA ALA A 49 7.65 -4.04 -26.93
C ALA A 49 8.21 -3.75 -25.52
N SER A 50 9.44 -3.24 -25.42
CA SER A 50 10.07 -2.87 -24.15
C SER A 50 9.32 -1.75 -23.41
N VAL A 51 8.89 -0.71 -24.13
CA VAL A 51 8.13 0.40 -23.53
C VAL A 51 6.74 -0.07 -23.11
N ARG A 52 6.08 -0.92 -23.92
CA ARG A 52 4.79 -1.52 -23.56
C ARG A 52 4.88 -2.33 -22.27
N ILE A 53 5.85 -3.25 -22.18
CA ILE A 53 6.08 -4.09 -21.00
C ILE A 53 6.31 -3.22 -19.76
N TYR A 54 7.16 -2.19 -19.87
CA TYR A 54 7.43 -1.27 -18.77
C TYR A 54 6.15 -0.56 -18.28
N LEU A 55 5.32 -0.05 -19.20
CA LEU A 55 4.06 0.62 -18.85
C LEU A 55 3.08 -0.35 -18.19
N GLU A 56 2.94 -1.57 -18.71
CA GLU A 56 2.09 -2.61 -18.11
C GLU A 56 2.55 -3.00 -16.71
N GLU A 57 3.86 -3.13 -16.49
CA GLU A 57 4.44 -3.39 -15.17
C GLU A 57 4.19 -2.24 -14.20
N LYS A 58 4.30 -0.98 -14.65
CA LYS A 58 4.00 0.19 -13.81
C LYS A 58 2.54 0.24 -13.41
N ILE A 59 1.62 0.01 -14.35
CA ILE A 59 0.18 -0.04 -14.07
C ILE A 59 -0.13 -1.17 -13.07
N ARG A 60 0.46 -2.35 -13.27
CA ARG A 60 0.30 -3.49 -12.35
C ARG A 60 0.79 -3.14 -10.94
N SER A 61 1.97 -2.54 -10.83
CA SER A 61 2.55 -2.12 -9.55
C SER A 61 1.68 -1.10 -8.82
N ILE A 62 1.08 -0.14 -9.54
CA ILE A 62 0.17 0.86 -8.94
C ILE A 62 -1.09 0.16 -8.42
N ARG A 63 -1.67 -0.77 -9.19
CA ARG A 63 -2.86 -1.52 -8.77
C ARG A 63 -2.58 -2.36 -7.51
N GLU A 64 -1.49 -3.10 -7.49
CA GLU A 64 -1.06 -3.90 -6.33
C GLU A 64 -0.88 -3.03 -5.09
N PHE A 65 -0.22 -1.87 -5.23
CA PHE A 65 -0.02 -0.91 -4.14
C PHE A 65 -1.34 -0.45 -3.51
N VAL A 66 -2.33 -0.08 -4.34
CA VAL A 66 -3.63 0.40 -3.85
C VAL A 66 -4.39 -0.71 -3.15
N VAL A 67 -4.44 -1.91 -3.74
CA VAL A 67 -5.13 -3.07 -3.16
C VAL A 67 -4.53 -3.46 -1.82
N ASP A 68 -3.20 -3.52 -1.72
CA ASP A 68 -2.51 -3.84 -0.46
C ASP A 68 -2.78 -2.79 0.62
N SER A 69 -2.79 -1.50 0.25
CA SER A 69 -3.04 -0.40 1.18
C SER A 69 -4.47 -0.42 1.74
N ILE A 70 -5.46 -0.73 0.90
CA ILE A 70 -6.85 -0.91 1.31
C ILE A 70 -6.98 -2.14 2.21
N GLY A 71 -6.39 -3.27 1.80
CA GLY A 71 -6.42 -4.52 2.57
C GLY A 71 -5.82 -4.33 3.97
N PHE A 72 -4.70 -3.60 4.08
CA PHE A 72 -4.10 -3.24 5.35
C PHE A 72 -5.02 -2.38 6.22
N SER A 73 -5.59 -1.32 5.65
CA SER A 73 -6.48 -0.39 6.37
C SER A 73 -7.74 -1.09 6.91
N ILE A 74 -8.34 -1.99 6.11
CA ILE A 74 -9.48 -2.82 6.54
C ILE A 74 -9.06 -3.76 7.66
N GLY A 75 -7.87 -4.36 7.56
CA GLY A 75 -7.32 -5.23 8.60
C GLY A 75 -7.10 -4.50 9.92
N GLU A 76 -6.62 -3.26 9.89
CA GLU A 76 -6.49 -2.41 11.09
C GLU A 76 -7.85 -2.03 11.67
N PHE A 77 -8.79 -1.58 10.83
CA PHE A 77 -10.13 -1.24 11.27
C PHE A 77 -10.83 -2.44 11.94
N ARG A 78 -10.79 -3.63 11.33
CA ARG A 78 -11.39 -4.85 11.90
C ARG A 78 -10.78 -5.21 13.25
N ALA A 79 -9.46 -5.03 13.42
CA ALA A 79 -8.76 -5.31 14.67
C ALA A 79 -9.19 -4.41 15.83
N LEU A 80 -9.53 -3.14 15.53
CA LEU A 80 -9.98 -2.17 16.54
C LEU A 80 -11.38 -2.48 17.08
N TYR A 81 -12.24 -3.13 16.29
CA TYR A 81 -13.66 -3.33 16.62
C TYR A 81 -14.05 -4.79 16.92
N ASN A 82 -13.19 -5.78 16.59
CA ASN A 82 -13.41 -7.17 16.97
C ASN A 82 -12.08 -7.86 17.35
N PRO A 83 -11.53 -7.56 18.55
CA PRO A 83 -10.22 -8.05 18.97
C PRO A 83 -10.16 -9.57 19.21
N ASP A 84 -11.30 -10.23 19.49
CA ASP A 84 -11.40 -11.65 19.86
C ASP A 84 -11.80 -12.57 18.68
N GLY A 85 -11.89 -12.03 17.47
CA GLY A 85 -12.19 -12.81 16.27
C GLY A 85 -11.11 -13.86 16.00
N ASN A 86 -11.43 -15.15 16.24
CA ASN A 86 -10.58 -16.33 16.02
C ASN A 86 -10.34 -16.64 14.53
N GLU A 87 -9.89 -15.66 13.76
CA GLU A 87 -9.24 -15.89 12.48
C GLU A 87 -7.75 -15.81 12.72
N SER A 88 -7.04 -16.90 12.41
CA SER A 88 -5.59 -16.99 12.44
C SER A 88 -5.01 -15.66 11.97
N ILE A 89 -4.21 -15.02 12.82
CA ILE A 89 -3.37 -13.88 12.48
C ILE A 89 -2.40 -14.41 11.41
N LYS A 90 -2.86 -14.54 10.16
CA LYS A 90 -1.99 -14.69 9.00
C LYS A 90 -1.10 -13.49 9.13
N THR A 91 0.15 -13.77 9.50
CA THR A 91 1.18 -12.81 9.84
C THR A 91 1.03 -11.59 8.96
N ARG A 92 0.56 -10.48 9.55
CA ARG A 92 0.21 -9.25 8.84
C ARG A 92 1.48 -8.73 8.19
N ARG A 93 1.77 -9.18 6.98
CA ARG A 93 2.92 -8.75 6.20
C ARG A 93 2.67 -7.30 5.86
N PHE A 94 3.61 -6.42 6.19
CA PHE A 94 3.48 -5.03 5.82
C PHE A 94 3.35 -4.93 4.29
N PRO A 95 2.47 -4.05 3.80
CA PRO A 95 2.42 -3.69 2.39
C PRO A 95 3.81 -3.45 1.82
N LYS A 96 3.99 -3.76 0.53
CA LYS A 96 5.31 -3.72 -0.11
C LYS A 96 6.00 -2.37 0.05
N PHE A 97 5.29 -1.26 -0.12
CA PHE A 97 5.84 0.09 0.04
C PHE A 97 6.37 0.38 1.45
N ILE A 98 5.69 -0.14 2.48
CA ILE A 98 6.15 -0.02 3.87
C ILE A 98 7.43 -0.82 4.02
N THR A 99 7.44 -2.06 3.53
CA THR A 99 8.64 -2.92 3.59
C THR A 99 9.81 -2.27 2.85
N GLU A 100 9.61 -1.72 1.65
CA GLU A 100 10.64 -1.01 0.87
C GLU A 100 11.14 0.26 1.56
N ALA A 101 10.26 1.03 2.21
CA ALA A 101 10.67 2.21 2.98
C ALA A 101 11.53 1.83 4.19
N LEU A 102 11.16 0.75 4.88
CA LEU A 102 11.91 0.22 6.02
C LEU A 102 13.24 -0.41 5.59
N GLU A 103 13.27 -1.12 4.46
CA GLU A 103 14.48 -1.71 3.90
C GLU A 103 15.49 -0.66 3.45
N ARG A 104 15.07 0.38 2.73
CA ARG A 104 15.95 1.49 2.37
C ARG A 104 16.55 2.20 3.58
N SER A 105 15.75 2.40 4.64
CA SER A 105 16.26 2.98 5.88
C SER A 105 17.26 2.05 6.57
N PHE A 106 17.00 0.74 6.58
CA PHE A 106 17.87 -0.28 7.16
C PHE A 106 19.23 -0.42 6.45
N GLU A 107 19.25 -0.25 5.13
CA GLU A 107 20.49 -0.25 4.33
C GLU A 107 21.39 0.94 4.67
N ILE A 108 20.81 2.08 5.04
CA ILE A 108 21.54 3.26 5.49
C ILE A 108 22.01 3.07 6.93
N ASP A 109 21.11 2.65 7.83
CA ASP A 109 21.40 2.44 9.25
C ASP A 109 20.52 1.33 9.85
N GLN A 110 21.15 0.26 10.34
CA GLN A 110 20.46 -0.86 10.99
C GLN A 110 19.93 -0.51 12.40
N TYR A 111 20.38 0.60 12.97
CA TYR A 111 20.00 1.14 14.28
C TYR A 111 19.53 2.60 14.14
N PRO A 112 18.44 2.86 13.39
CA PRO A 112 18.01 4.22 13.07
C PRO A 112 17.78 5.05 14.33
N SER A 113 18.07 6.35 14.23
CA SER A 113 17.76 7.32 15.27
C SER A 113 16.26 7.42 15.59
N GLU A 114 15.90 7.94 16.76
CA GLU A 114 14.50 8.18 17.13
C GLU A 114 13.79 9.16 16.17
N ALA A 115 14.54 10.10 15.59
CA ALA A 115 14.02 11.01 14.55
C ALA A 115 13.63 10.24 13.28
N GLU A 116 14.47 9.30 12.83
CA GLU A 116 14.20 8.48 11.66
C GLU A 116 13.05 7.49 11.89
N LYS A 117 13.02 6.84 13.07
CA LYS A 117 11.88 6.00 13.47
C LYS A 117 10.57 6.76 13.48
N SER A 118 10.58 8.00 13.98
CA SER A 118 9.41 8.88 14.01
C SER A 118 8.98 9.30 12.60
N ARG A 119 9.94 9.54 11.69
CA ARG A 119 9.66 9.82 10.26
C ARG A 119 9.00 8.61 9.60
N LEU A 120 9.56 7.41 9.78
CA LEU A 120 9.02 6.16 9.24
C LEU A 120 7.63 5.85 9.80
N ALA A 121 7.41 6.04 11.11
CA ALA A 121 6.10 5.88 11.73
C ALA A 121 5.04 6.77 11.07
N LYS A 122 5.37 8.05 10.80
CA LYS A 122 4.46 9.00 10.14
C LYS A 122 4.16 8.61 8.69
N ILE A 123 5.18 8.23 7.92
CA ILE A 123 5.05 7.90 6.49
C ILE A 123 4.34 6.56 6.30
N CYS A 124 4.70 5.56 7.08
CA CYS A 124 4.13 4.21 6.99
C CYS A 124 2.82 4.05 7.77
N LYS A 125 2.38 5.08 8.50
CA LYS A 125 1.21 5.03 9.41
C LYS A 125 1.30 3.86 10.41
N LEU A 126 2.51 3.57 10.88
CA LEU A 126 2.76 2.54 11.88
C LEU A 126 3.09 3.18 13.22
N SER A 127 2.79 2.46 14.31
CA SER A 127 3.30 2.84 15.64
C SER A 127 4.82 2.70 15.71
N THR A 128 5.46 3.54 16.52
CA THR A 128 6.91 3.43 16.80
C THR A 128 7.29 2.03 17.31
N LYS A 129 6.39 1.36 18.02
CA LYS A 129 6.56 -0.04 18.46
C LYS A 129 6.66 -1.00 17.28
N GLN A 130 5.79 -0.88 16.28
CA GLN A 130 5.84 -1.70 15.06
C GLN A 130 7.15 -1.46 14.28
N ILE A 131 7.58 -0.20 14.18
CA ILE A 131 8.88 0.16 13.58
C ILE A 131 10.02 -0.54 14.35
N ASN A 132 10.10 -0.36 15.68
CA ASN A 132 11.12 -0.97 16.53
C ASN A 132 11.16 -2.50 16.41
N ASN A 133 9.99 -3.14 16.38
CA ASN A 133 9.87 -4.59 16.21
C ASN A 133 10.38 -5.04 14.84
N TRP A 134 10.06 -4.29 13.77
CA TRP A 134 10.54 -4.61 12.43
C TRP A 134 12.06 -4.57 12.34
N PHE A 135 12.70 -3.50 12.85
CA PHE A 135 14.17 -3.37 12.84
C PHE A 135 14.84 -4.47 13.66
N THR A 136 14.28 -4.80 14.83
CA THR A 136 14.76 -5.92 15.67
C THR A 136 14.67 -7.25 14.92
N ASN A 137 13.52 -7.54 14.30
CA ASN A 137 13.31 -8.77 13.55
C ASN A 137 14.18 -8.84 12.28
N LYS A 138 14.44 -7.71 11.61
CA LYS A 138 15.34 -7.65 10.44
C LYS A 138 16.78 -7.97 10.86
N ARG A 139 17.29 -7.37 11.94
CA ARG A 139 18.63 -7.68 12.49
C ARG A 139 18.79 -9.14 12.90
N ASN A 140 17.78 -9.73 13.54
CA ASN A 140 17.84 -11.13 13.94
C ASN A 140 17.93 -12.05 12.70
N ARG A 141 17.14 -11.75 11.66
CA ARG A 141 17.18 -12.52 10.40
C ARG A 141 18.49 -12.34 9.64
N SER A 142 19.10 -11.15 9.66
CA SER A 142 20.39 -10.93 9.00
C SER A 142 21.54 -11.63 9.73
N LYS A 143 21.52 -11.68 11.08
CA LYS A 143 22.51 -12.44 11.87
C LYS A 143 22.42 -13.95 11.62
N SER A 144 21.22 -14.50 11.45
CA SER A 144 21.04 -15.93 11.14
C SER A 144 21.54 -16.34 9.74
N HIS A 145 21.75 -15.39 8.82
CA HIS A 145 22.35 -15.67 7.51
C HIS A 145 23.88 -15.62 7.51
N ASP A 146 24.49 -15.01 8.53
CA ASP A 146 25.95 -14.86 8.65
C ASP A 146 26.60 -16.00 9.46
N GLY A 147 25.85 -16.65 10.35
CA GLY A 147 26.35 -17.76 11.18
C GLY A 147 26.32 -19.16 10.55
N GLY A 148 26.00 -19.29 9.25
CA GLY A 148 25.79 -20.59 8.56
C GLY A 148 26.97 -21.09 7.71
N ARG A 149 28.11 -20.39 7.71
CA ARG A 149 29.34 -20.86 7.07
C ARG A 149 30.51 -20.62 8.01
N GLN A 150 30.74 -21.54 8.95
CA GLN A 150 32.08 -22.00 9.33
C GLN A 150 31.98 -23.11 10.38
N TYR A 151 32.63 -24.23 10.04
CA TYR A 151 32.84 -25.50 10.74
C TYR A 151 31.66 -26.48 10.74
#